data_AF-A0A452QF63-F1
#
_entry.id   AF-A0A452QF63-F1
#
_cell.length_a   1.000
_cell.length_b   1.000
_cell.length_c   1.000
_cell.angle_alpha   90.00
_cell.angle_beta   90.00
_cell.angle_gamma   90.00
#
_symmetry.space_group_name_H-M   'P 1'
#
loop_
_entity.id
_entity.type
_entity.pdbx_description
1 polymer ?
#
loop_
_entity_poly.entity_id
_entity_poly.type
_entity_poly.pdbx_seq_one_letter_code
_entity_poly.pdbx_strand_id
1 'polypeptide(L)'
;ISIQEKMKLNGEIEIHVLEEKIRFLKLKIAEKQRQIHVTQKLLPAKRALDADLAVLQIQFSQCTDRIKDLEKQFINPEGENRIRFIPGKDMTPEQMIKKLDTLELQLAKKEEKLLEKEFIYEQVSRLTDRLCSKTQAYKQDTLLLAKKMNGYRKKIKDATKQMMALVAELSMKQALAIELQKEVREKEDFIFSCNSRIEKGLPLNKDIEREWLKVLRDEEMYALAITERSREFLVADNRQLPNGVYTTAEPRPNAYIPEAEATLPLPKPYGALAPFKPSEPGANMRHIRKPVIKPIEI
;
A
#
# COMPACT_ATOMS: atom_id res chain seq x y z
N ILE A 1 43.57 -99.54 -63.89
CA ILE A 1 42.70 -100.08 -62.81
C ILE A 1 41.77 -101.08 -63.45
N SER A 2 41.83 -102.35 -63.04
CA SER A 2 41.20 -103.47 -63.74
C SER A 2 39.67 -103.39 -63.69
N ILE A 3 38.98 -103.81 -64.75
CA ILE A 3 37.52 -103.73 -64.90
C ILE A 3 36.79 -104.50 -63.77
N GLN A 4 37.41 -105.55 -63.24
CA GLN A 4 36.88 -106.34 -62.12
C GLN A 4 36.81 -105.55 -60.80
N GLU A 5 37.74 -104.63 -60.55
CA GLU A 5 37.76 -103.82 -59.32
C GLU A 5 36.67 -102.75 -59.35
N LYS A 6 36.39 -102.17 -60.52
CA LYS A 6 35.30 -101.21 -60.71
C LYS A 6 33.91 -101.85 -60.56
N MET A 7 33.71 -103.07 -61.07
CA MET A 7 32.45 -103.81 -60.88
C MET A 7 32.22 -104.18 -59.41
N LYS A 8 33.27 -104.58 -58.68
CA LYS A 8 33.18 -104.81 -57.23
C LYS A 8 32.79 -103.54 -56.47
N LEU A 9 33.47 -102.43 -56.73
CA LEU A 9 33.20 -101.16 -56.06
C LEU A 9 31.78 -100.65 -56.35
N ASN A 10 31.30 -100.76 -57.60
CA ASN A 10 29.94 -100.35 -57.95
C ASN A 10 28.87 -101.24 -57.26
N GLY A 11 29.12 -102.55 -57.18
CA GLY A 11 28.26 -103.47 -56.42
C GLY A 11 28.23 -103.16 -54.92
N GLU A 12 29.38 -102.83 -54.32
CA GLU A 12 29.48 -102.43 -52.91
C GLU A 12 28.74 -101.10 -52.63
N ILE A 13 28.82 -100.13 -53.55
CA ILE A 13 28.07 -98.85 -53.44
C ILE A 13 26.56 -99.10 -53.55
N GLU A 14 26.10 -99.92 -54.50
CA GLU A 14 24.68 -100.26 -54.64
C GLU A 14 24.14 -101.01 -53.41
N ILE A 15 24.92 -101.93 -52.84
CA ILE A 15 24.60 -102.62 -51.58
C ILE A 15 24.47 -101.59 -50.45
N HIS A 16 25.41 -100.65 -50.31
CA HIS A 16 25.31 -99.60 -49.30
C HIS A 16 24.06 -98.72 -49.46
N VAL A 17 23.71 -98.33 -50.69
CA VAL A 17 22.47 -97.57 -50.96
C VAL A 17 21.23 -98.37 -50.57
N LEU A 18 21.20 -99.68 -50.84
CA LEU A 18 20.10 -100.55 -50.45
C LEU A 18 20.04 -100.74 -48.92
N GLU A 19 21.18 -100.88 -48.25
CA GLU A 19 21.26 -100.96 -46.78
C GLU A 19 20.77 -99.67 -46.09
N GLU A 20 21.13 -98.50 -46.64
CA GLU A 20 20.60 -97.22 -46.16
C GLU A 20 19.10 -97.11 -46.36
N LYS A 21 18.58 -97.54 -47.52
CA LYS A 21 17.12 -97.61 -47.77
C LYS A 21 16.43 -98.53 -46.77
N ILE A 22 17.01 -99.71 -46.49
CA ILE A 22 16.48 -100.64 -45.48
C ILE A 22 16.49 -99.98 -44.10
N ARG A 23 17.56 -99.28 -43.72
CA ARG A 23 17.65 -98.56 -42.44
C ARG A 23 16.59 -97.47 -42.34
N PHE A 24 16.40 -96.70 -43.40
CA PHE A 24 15.38 -95.65 -43.47
C PHE A 24 13.95 -96.23 -43.39
N LEU A 25 13.68 -97.33 -44.08
CA LEU A 25 12.39 -98.02 -43.99
C LEU A 25 12.14 -98.57 -42.59
N LYS A 26 13.15 -99.13 -41.92
CA LYS A 26 13.04 -99.57 -40.52
C LYS A 26 12.72 -98.40 -39.58
N LEU A 27 13.35 -97.24 -39.76
CA LEU A 27 13.02 -96.03 -39.01
C LEU A 27 11.58 -95.57 -39.26
N LYS A 28 11.12 -95.59 -40.52
CA LYS A 28 9.72 -95.28 -40.86
C LYS A 28 8.72 -96.24 -40.21
N ILE A 29 9.03 -97.54 -40.20
CA ILE A 29 8.19 -98.55 -39.54
C ILE A 29 8.12 -98.28 -38.03
N ALA A 30 9.26 -98.04 -37.38
CA ALA A 30 9.32 -97.73 -35.96
C ALA A 30 8.52 -96.45 -35.61
N GLU A 31 8.64 -95.41 -36.42
CA GLU A 31 7.88 -94.16 -36.24
C GLU A 31 6.37 -94.39 -36.44
N LYS A 32 5.96 -95.19 -37.44
CA LYS A 32 4.55 -95.54 -37.63
C LYS A 32 3.99 -96.38 -36.48
N GLN A 33 4.77 -97.32 -35.95
CA GLN A 33 4.39 -98.09 -34.77
C GLN A 33 4.24 -97.20 -33.54
N ARG A 34 5.16 -96.23 -33.35
CA ARG A 34 5.04 -95.22 -32.29
C ARG A 34 3.76 -94.41 -32.44
N GLN A 35 3.44 -93.95 -33.65
CA GLN A 35 2.21 -93.21 -33.93
C GLN A 35 0.97 -94.04 -33.60
N ILE A 36 0.92 -95.31 -34.01
CA ILE A 36 -0.18 -96.23 -33.69
C ILE A 36 -0.35 -96.38 -32.18
N HIS A 37 0.74 -96.58 -31.45
CA HIS A 37 0.71 -96.73 -29.99
C HIS A 37 0.17 -95.47 -29.29
N VAL A 38 0.60 -94.28 -29.73
CA VAL A 38 0.09 -93.01 -29.20
C VAL A 38 -1.40 -92.86 -29.51
N THR A 39 -1.84 -93.14 -30.74
CA THR A 39 -3.25 -93.08 -31.11
C THR A 39 -4.11 -94.07 -30.33
N GLN A 40 -3.62 -95.29 -30.10
CA GLN A 40 -4.30 -96.30 -29.28
C GLN A 40 -4.48 -95.84 -27.83
N LYS A 41 -3.49 -95.14 -27.25
CA LYS A 41 -3.61 -94.55 -25.91
C LYS A 41 -4.61 -93.39 -25.85
N LEU A 42 -4.78 -92.64 -26.93
CA LEU A 42 -5.74 -91.52 -27.01
C LEU A 42 -7.18 -91.98 -27.32
N LEU A 43 -7.35 -93.19 -27.88
CA LEU A 43 -8.65 -93.71 -28.30
C LEU A 43 -9.68 -93.81 -27.16
N PRO A 44 -9.35 -94.28 -25.93
CA PRO A 44 -10.31 -94.32 -24.82
C PRO A 44 -10.80 -92.93 -24.41
N ALA A 45 -9.90 -91.93 -24.39
CA ALA A 45 -10.27 -90.55 -24.07
C ALA A 45 -11.22 -89.98 -25.12
N LYS A 46 -10.98 -90.24 -26.41
CA LYS A 46 -11.90 -89.83 -27.48
C LYS A 46 -13.28 -90.47 -27.32
N ARG A 47 -13.34 -91.77 -27.00
CA ARG A 47 -14.61 -92.48 -26.75
C ARG A 47 -15.37 -91.94 -25.54
N ALA A 48 -14.66 -91.60 -24.46
CA ALA A 48 -15.28 -90.98 -23.29
C ALA A 48 -15.88 -89.61 -23.65
N LEU A 49 -15.12 -88.76 -24.37
CA LEU A 49 -15.61 -87.46 -24.82
C LEU A 49 -16.81 -87.56 -25.78
N ASP A 50 -16.84 -88.56 -26.67
CA ASP A 50 -18.01 -88.79 -27.53
C ASP A 50 -19.26 -89.18 -26.71
N ALA A 51 -19.08 -89.99 -25.66
CA ALA A 51 -20.18 -90.39 -24.79
C ALA A 51 -20.72 -89.18 -24.01
N ASP A 52 -19.83 -88.33 -23.48
CA ASP A 52 -20.20 -87.09 -22.79
C ASP A 52 -20.93 -86.14 -23.73
N LEU A 53 -20.47 -86.01 -24.99
CA LEU A 53 -21.12 -85.19 -26.01
C LEU A 53 -22.54 -85.70 -26.29
N ALA A 54 -22.72 -87.01 -26.45
CA ALA A 54 -24.03 -87.61 -26.65
C ALA A 54 -24.98 -87.34 -25.47
N VAL A 55 -24.51 -87.48 -24.23
CA VAL A 55 -25.29 -87.15 -23.03
C VAL A 55 -25.68 -85.67 -23.02
N LEU A 56 -24.74 -84.77 -23.31
CA LEU A 56 -24.98 -83.34 -23.30
C LEU A 56 -25.99 -82.92 -24.38
N GLN A 57 -25.95 -83.57 -25.54
CA GLN A 57 -26.88 -83.33 -26.63
C GLN A 57 -28.31 -83.79 -26.27
N ILE A 58 -28.45 -84.92 -25.57
CA ILE A 58 -29.74 -85.39 -25.03
C ILE A 58 -30.28 -84.41 -23.99
N GLN A 59 -29.43 -83.96 -23.05
CA GLN A 59 -29.83 -82.99 -22.04
C GLN A 59 -30.26 -81.67 -22.67
N PHE A 60 -29.52 -81.19 -23.67
CA PHE A 60 -29.87 -80.00 -24.42
C PHE A 60 -31.23 -80.14 -25.10
N SER A 61 -31.51 -81.26 -25.79
CA SER A 61 -32.82 -81.47 -26.40
C SER A 61 -33.95 -81.47 -25.37
N GLN A 62 -33.76 -82.14 -24.22
CA GLN A 62 -34.73 -82.16 -23.13
C GLN A 62 -35.01 -80.74 -22.57
N CYS A 63 -33.97 -79.93 -22.39
CA CYS A 63 -34.12 -78.54 -21.97
C CYS A 63 -34.87 -77.72 -23.02
N THR A 64 -34.54 -77.89 -24.31
CA THR A 64 -35.22 -77.15 -25.38
C THR A 64 -36.71 -77.50 -25.49
N ASP A 65 -37.07 -78.77 -25.30
CA ASP A 65 -38.47 -79.20 -25.34
C ASP A 65 -39.24 -78.65 -24.12
N ARG A 66 -38.62 -78.69 -22.94
CA ARG A 66 -39.19 -78.09 -21.73
C ARG A 66 -39.42 -76.58 -21.88
N ILE A 67 -38.49 -75.85 -22.51
CA ILE A 67 -38.67 -74.42 -22.79
C ILE A 67 -39.86 -74.20 -23.73
N LYS A 68 -39.95 -74.94 -24.83
CA LYS A 68 -41.09 -74.84 -25.78
C LYS A 68 -42.43 -75.11 -25.10
N ASP A 69 -42.48 -76.08 -24.18
CA ASP A 69 -43.71 -76.38 -23.45
C ASP A 69 -44.10 -75.26 -22.49
N LEU A 70 -43.12 -74.66 -21.79
CA LEU A 70 -43.35 -73.49 -20.95
C LEU A 70 -43.76 -72.26 -21.76
N GLU A 71 -43.17 -72.05 -22.94
CA GLU A 71 -43.56 -70.98 -23.86
C GLU A 71 -45.01 -71.12 -24.33
N LYS A 72 -45.43 -72.33 -24.72
CA LYS A 72 -46.84 -72.60 -25.05
C LYS A 72 -47.75 -72.30 -23.88
N GLN A 73 -47.40 -72.73 -22.67
CA GLN A 73 -48.17 -72.42 -21.46
C GLN A 73 -48.25 -70.92 -21.19
N PHE A 74 -47.19 -70.16 -21.47
CA PHE A 74 -47.16 -68.70 -21.27
C PHE A 74 -47.94 -67.92 -22.32
N ILE A 75 -47.98 -68.41 -23.57
CA ILE A 75 -48.71 -67.79 -24.68
C ILE A 75 -50.22 -68.05 -24.58
N ASN A 76 -50.64 -69.13 -23.91
CA ASN A 76 -52.05 -69.46 -23.73
C ASN A 76 -52.81 -68.35 -22.96
N PRO A 77 -53.76 -67.66 -23.61
CA PRO A 77 -54.49 -66.53 -23.00
C PRO A 77 -55.53 -66.97 -21.96
N GLU A 78 -55.91 -68.24 -21.95
CA GLU A 78 -56.90 -68.85 -21.04
C GLU A 78 -56.33 -69.23 -19.65
N GLY A 79 -55.06 -68.91 -19.37
CA GLY A 79 -54.43 -69.25 -18.10
C GLY A 79 -54.99 -68.43 -16.93
N GLU A 80 -55.43 -69.12 -15.86
CA GLU A 80 -56.04 -68.56 -14.65
C GLU A 80 -55.26 -67.37 -14.04
N ASN A 81 -53.94 -67.37 -14.15
CA ASN A 81 -53.05 -66.35 -13.56
C ASN A 81 -52.65 -65.21 -14.52
N ARG A 82 -53.10 -65.22 -15.78
CA ARG A 82 -52.67 -64.22 -16.79
C ARG A 82 -53.68 -63.08 -16.97
N ILE A 83 -54.94 -63.31 -16.64
CA ILE A 83 -55.99 -62.30 -16.69
C ILE A 83 -56.01 -61.57 -15.34
N ARG A 84 -55.52 -60.32 -15.32
CA ARG A 84 -55.69 -59.43 -14.17
C ARG A 84 -56.95 -58.60 -14.39
N PHE A 85 -58.01 -58.90 -13.67
CA PHE A 85 -59.17 -58.02 -13.61
C PHE A 85 -58.77 -56.71 -12.92
N ILE A 86 -58.80 -55.62 -13.67
CA ILE A 86 -58.55 -54.29 -13.12
C ILE A 86 -59.80 -53.90 -12.32
N PRO A 87 -59.66 -53.56 -11.03
CA PRO A 87 -60.80 -53.11 -10.25
C PRO A 87 -61.28 -51.76 -10.79
N GLY A 88 -62.55 -51.72 -11.19
CA GLY A 88 -63.19 -50.54 -11.74
C GLY A 88 -64.53 -50.91 -12.35
N LYS A 89 -65.47 -49.97 -12.37
CA LYS A 89 -66.68 -50.09 -13.21
C LYS A 89 -66.39 -49.36 -14.51
N ASP A 90 -66.57 -50.03 -15.64
CA ASP A 90 -66.55 -49.37 -16.93
C ASP A 90 -67.73 -48.41 -16.98
N MET A 91 -67.43 -47.12 -17.00
CA MET A 91 -68.48 -46.11 -17.10
C MET A 91 -69.13 -46.23 -18.47
N THR A 92 -70.46 -46.32 -18.47
CA THR A 92 -71.25 -46.19 -19.69
C THR A 92 -70.95 -44.84 -20.34
N PRO A 93 -70.95 -44.70 -21.68
CA PRO A 93 -70.69 -43.44 -22.37
C PRO A 93 -71.52 -42.27 -21.80
N GLU A 94 -72.77 -42.50 -21.42
CA GLU A 94 -73.64 -41.50 -20.78
C GLU A 94 -73.12 -40.99 -19.43
N GLN A 95 -72.53 -41.88 -18.60
CA GLN A 95 -71.95 -41.49 -17.31
C GLN A 95 -70.67 -40.67 -17.51
N MET A 96 -69.90 -40.98 -18.56
CA MET A 96 -68.72 -40.22 -18.94
C MET A 96 -69.09 -38.81 -19.41
N ILE A 97 -70.12 -38.68 -20.26
CA ILE A 97 -70.65 -37.39 -20.71
C ILE A 97 -71.12 -36.56 -19.51
N LYS A 98 -71.93 -37.14 -18.61
CA LYS A 98 -72.37 -36.43 -17.39
C LYS A 98 -71.19 -35.95 -16.53
N LYS A 99 -70.15 -36.77 -16.40
CA LYS A 99 -68.94 -36.37 -15.66
C LYS A 99 -68.20 -35.25 -16.37
N LEU A 100 -68.09 -35.31 -17.69
CA LEU A 100 -67.48 -34.26 -18.51
C LEU A 100 -68.24 -32.93 -18.33
N ASP A 101 -69.56 -32.94 -18.43
CA ASP A 101 -70.39 -31.74 -18.20
C ASP A 101 -70.17 -31.15 -16.80
N THR A 102 -70.06 -32.00 -15.77
CA THR A 102 -69.79 -31.52 -14.40
C THR A 102 -68.41 -30.88 -14.28
N LEU A 103 -67.42 -31.40 -14.98
CA LEU A 103 -66.05 -30.88 -14.96
C LEU A 103 -65.96 -29.58 -15.76
N GLU A 104 -66.61 -29.49 -16.91
CA GLU A 104 -66.70 -28.25 -17.69
C GLU A 104 -67.36 -27.14 -16.89
N LEU A 105 -68.46 -27.44 -16.19
CA LEU A 105 -69.14 -26.46 -15.34
C LEU A 105 -68.25 -26.03 -14.16
N GLN A 106 -67.51 -26.96 -13.56
CA GLN A 106 -66.54 -26.63 -12.52
C GLN A 106 -65.37 -25.79 -13.04
N LEU A 107 -64.88 -26.07 -14.24
CA LEU A 107 -63.82 -25.32 -14.90
C LEU A 107 -64.27 -23.88 -15.16
N ALA A 108 -65.45 -23.70 -15.79
CA ALA A 108 -66.03 -22.38 -16.05
C ALA A 108 -66.18 -21.54 -14.77
N LYS A 109 -66.66 -22.15 -13.67
CA LYS A 109 -66.75 -21.49 -12.35
C LYS A 109 -65.39 -21.08 -11.78
N LYS A 110 -64.31 -21.80 -12.10
CA LYS A 110 -62.96 -21.48 -11.64
C LYS A 110 -62.36 -20.35 -12.49
N GLU A 111 -62.61 -20.36 -13.80
CA GLU A 111 -62.20 -19.31 -14.73
C GLU A 111 -62.86 -17.97 -14.38
N GLU A 112 -64.16 -17.96 -14.12
CA GLU A 112 -64.88 -16.75 -13.67
C GLU A 112 -64.25 -16.15 -12.40
N LYS A 113 -64.02 -16.98 -11.38
CA LYS A 113 -63.37 -16.56 -10.13
C LYS A 113 -61.93 -16.09 -10.33
N LEU A 114 -61.23 -16.61 -11.34
CA LEU A 114 -59.88 -16.21 -11.65
C LEU A 114 -59.88 -14.81 -12.27
N LEU A 115 -60.79 -14.55 -13.21
CA LEU A 115 -60.97 -13.22 -13.81
C LEU A 115 -61.34 -12.15 -12.77
N GLU A 116 -62.23 -12.47 -11.82
CA GLU A 116 -62.55 -11.57 -10.71
C GLU A 116 -61.30 -11.20 -9.89
N LYS A 117 -60.46 -12.19 -9.59
CA LYS A 117 -59.22 -11.97 -8.83
C LYS A 117 -58.19 -11.18 -9.61
N GLU A 118 -58.05 -11.43 -10.91
CA GLU A 118 -57.17 -10.65 -11.79
C GLU A 118 -57.58 -9.18 -11.84
N PHE A 119 -58.88 -8.90 -11.94
CA PHE A 119 -59.39 -7.53 -11.89
C PHE A 119 -59.06 -6.84 -10.56
N ILE A 120 -59.29 -7.52 -9.43
CA ILE A 120 -58.93 -6.99 -8.11
C ILE A 120 -57.43 -6.75 -8.00
N TYR A 121 -56.62 -7.70 -8.47
CA TYR A 121 -55.16 -7.58 -8.46
C TYR A 121 -54.69 -6.37 -9.26
N GLU A 122 -55.22 -6.17 -10.47
CA GLU A 122 -54.87 -5.02 -11.31
C GLU A 122 -55.20 -3.70 -10.59
N GLN A 123 -56.36 -3.62 -9.95
CA GLN A 123 -56.77 -2.42 -9.21
C GLN A 123 -55.87 -2.17 -7.97
N VAL A 124 -55.52 -3.21 -7.22
CA VAL A 124 -54.58 -3.11 -6.09
C VAL A 124 -53.18 -2.72 -6.58
N SER A 125 -52.70 -3.28 -7.68
CA SER A 125 -51.41 -2.92 -8.27
C SER A 125 -51.39 -1.44 -8.65
N ARG A 126 -52.40 -0.96 -9.37
CA ARG A 126 -52.52 0.45 -9.77
C ARG A 126 -52.54 1.40 -8.56
N LEU A 127 -53.23 1.03 -7.48
CA LEU A 127 -53.26 1.82 -6.25
C LEU A 127 -51.89 1.84 -5.57
N THR A 128 -51.24 0.68 -5.49
CA THR A 128 -49.89 0.52 -4.95
C THR A 128 -48.88 1.38 -5.71
N ASP A 129 -48.88 1.33 -7.04
CA ASP A 129 -47.97 2.09 -7.89
C ASP A 129 -48.15 3.60 -7.72
N ARG A 130 -49.40 4.07 -7.62
CA ARG A 130 -49.71 5.48 -7.33
C ARG A 130 -49.20 5.89 -5.96
N LEU A 131 -49.37 5.05 -4.93
CA LEU A 131 -48.89 5.33 -3.58
C LEU A 131 -47.35 5.37 -3.52
N CYS A 132 -46.70 4.40 -4.17
CA CYS A 132 -45.23 4.36 -4.31
C CYS A 132 -44.70 5.61 -5.00
N SER A 133 -45.31 6.02 -6.11
CA SER A 133 -44.92 7.23 -6.85
C SER A 133 -45.06 8.50 -5.99
N LYS A 134 -46.18 8.65 -5.27
CA LYS A 134 -46.38 9.76 -4.33
C LYS A 134 -45.35 9.75 -3.21
N THR A 135 -45.12 8.59 -2.59
CA THR A 135 -44.14 8.42 -1.52
C THR A 135 -42.73 8.77 -1.99
N GLN A 136 -42.37 8.37 -3.21
CA GLN A 136 -41.07 8.69 -3.78
C GLN A 136 -40.89 10.20 -4.02
N ALA A 137 -41.94 10.89 -4.50
CA ALA A 137 -41.93 12.34 -4.63
C ALA A 137 -41.73 13.02 -3.25
N TYR A 138 -42.47 12.61 -2.22
CA TYR A 138 -42.30 13.17 -0.86
C TYR A 138 -40.90 12.93 -0.28
N LYS A 139 -40.30 11.75 -0.53
CA LYS A 139 -38.91 11.48 -0.13
C LYS A 139 -37.94 12.46 -0.79
N GLN A 140 -38.14 12.75 -2.08
CA GLN A 140 -37.30 13.70 -2.81
C GLN A 140 -37.46 15.13 -2.28
N ASP A 141 -38.69 15.57 -2.02
CA ASP A 141 -38.96 16.90 -1.45
C ASP A 141 -38.38 17.05 -0.04
N THR A 142 -38.54 16.04 0.81
CA THR A 142 -37.97 16.01 2.16
C THR A 142 -36.44 16.09 2.12
N LEU A 143 -35.82 15.38 1.17
CA LEU A 143 -34.37 15.41 0.97
C LEU A 143 -33.90 16.81 0.50
N LEU A 144 -34.63 17.44 -0.42
CA LEU A 144 -34.33 18.81 -0.86
C LEU A 144 -34.44 19.81 0.30
N LEU A 145 -35.48 19.69 1.13
CA LEU A 145 -35.66 20.52 2.31
C LEU A 145 -34.51 20.32 3.31
N ALA A 146 -34.14 19.06 3.60
CA ALA A 146 -33.02 18.74 4.49
C ALA A 146 -31.69 19.31 3.98
N LYS A 147 -31.43 19.23 2.67
CA LYS A 147 -30.24 19.86 2.05
C LYS A 147 -30.23 21.37 2.22
N LYS A 148 -31.36 22.04 1.98
CA LYS A 148 -31.50 23.49 2.19
C LYS A 148 -31.27 23.87 3.66
N MET A 149 -31.87 23.13 4.59
CA MET A 149 -31.71 23.34 6.03
C MET A 149 -30.25 23.18 6.48
N ASN A 150 -29.56 22.14 6.00
CA ASN A 150 -28.14 21.94 6.28
C ASN A 150 -27.29 23.07 5.69
N GLY A 151 -27.63 23.57 4.49
CA GLY A 151 -27.00 24.74 3.90
C GLY A 151 -27.15 25.99 4.79
N TYR A 152 -28.35 26.26 5.30
CA TYR A 152 -28.58 27.36 6.24
C TYR A 152 -27.83 27.19 7.55
N ARG A 153 -27.84 25.98 8.13
CA ARG A 153 -27.08 25.69 9.37
C ARG A 153 -25.58 25.96 9.19
N LYS A 154 -25.02 25.60 8.03
CA LYS A 154 -23.61 25.90 7.71
C LYS A 154 -23.36 27.40 7.65
N LYS A 155 -24.20 28.15 6.91
CA LYS A 155 -24.10 29.62 6.82
C LYS A 155 -24.19 30.29 8.19
N ILE A 156 -25.13 29.85 9.04
CA ILE A 156 -25.28 30.36 10.41
C ILE A 156 -24.00 30.09 11.20
N LYS A 157 -23.48 28.85 11.17
CA LYS A 157 -22.24 28.49 11.89
C LYS A 157 -21.05 29.32 11.43
N ASP A 158 -20.91 29.54 10.13
CA ASP A 158 -19.84 30.34 9.54
C ASP A 158 -19.96 31.81 9.99
N ALA A 159 -21.17 32.38 9.96
CA ALA A 159 -21.43 33.73 10.46
C ALA A 159 -21.18 33.86 11.97
N THR A 160 -21.58 32.88 12.78
CA THR A 160 -21.29 32.88 14.23
C THR A 160 -19.78 32.81 14.47
N LYS A 161 -19.03 32.03 13.69
CA LYS A 161 -17.56 31.97 13.78
C LYS A 161 -16.92 33.33 13.46
N GLN A 162 -17.37 33.98 12.39
CA GLN A 162 -16.89 35.33 12.04
C GLN A 162 -17.23 36.35 13.15
N MET A 163 -18.45 36.29 13.68
CA MET A 163 -18.86 37.15 14.80
C MET A 163 -17.99 36.92 16.04
N MET A 164 -17.71 35.66 16.40
CA MET A 164 -16.81 35.36 17.53
C MET A 164 -15.39 35.90 17.32
N ALA A 165 -14.85 35.81 16.10
CA ALA A 165 -13.54 36.37 15.77
C ALA A 165 -13.54 37.90 15.93
N LEU A 166 -14.54 38.59 15.39
CA LEU A 166 -14.67 40.05 15.52
C LEU A 166 -14.86 40.49 16.97
N VAL A 167 -15.64 39.73 17.77
CA VAL A 167 -15.81 40.01 19.20
C VAL A 167 -14.50 39.85 19.97
N ALA A 168 -13.68 38.84 19.63
CA ALA A 168 -12.36 38.65 20.22
C ALA A 168 -11.36 39.75 19.81
N GLU A 169 -11.39 40.18 18.55
CA GLU A 169 -10.60 41.32 18.11
C GLU A 169 -11.01 42.60 18.83
N LEU A 170 -12.32 42.86 18.92
CA LEU A 170 -12.86 44.01 19.64
C LEU A 170 -12.45 43.99 21.11
N SER A 171 -12.55 42.85 21.80
CA SER A 171 -12.19 42.75 23.20
C SER A 171 -10.70 42.99 23.44
N MET A 172 -9.83 42.53 22.54
CA MET A 172 -8.39 42.83 22.59
C MET A 172 -8.13 44.32 22.39
N LYS A 173 -8.80 44.97 21.43
CA LYS A 173 -8.67 46.41 21.19
C LYS A 173 -9.22 47.24 22.36
N GLN A 174 -10.32 46.81 22.96
CA GLN A 174 -10.90 47.43 24.15
C GLN A 174 -9.94 47.33 25.35
N ALA A 175 -9.34 46.16 25.57
CA ALA A 175 -8.34 45.96 26.62
C ALA A 175 -7.14 46.91 26.42
N LEU A 176 -6.60 46.96 25.20
CA LEU A 176 -5.50 47.87 24.85
C LEU A 176 -5.87 49.35 25.06
N ALA A 177 -7.09 49.76 24.68
CA ALA A 177 -7.54 51.14 24.90
C ALA A 177 -7.64 51.47 26.39
N ILE A 178 -8.10 50.54 27.22
CA ILE A 178 -8.17 50.70 28.68
C ILE A 178 -6.76 50.81 29.27
N GLU A 179 -5.81 49.98 28.81
CA GLU A 179 -4.41 50.04 29.23
C GLU A 179 -3.77 51.39 28.88
N LEU A 180 -3.90 51.84 27.64
CA LEU A 180 -3.39 53.16 27.22
C LEU A 180 -4.04 54.31 28.00
N GLN A 181 -5.36 54.24 28.27
CA GLN A 181 -6.04 55.25 29.08
C GLN A 181 -5.56 55.23 30.55
N LYS A 182 -5.17 54.07 31.07
CA LYS A 182 -4.56 53.96 32.40
C LYS A 182 -3.17 54.60 32.41
N GLU A 183 -2.34 54.32 31.41
CA GLU A 183 -1.01 54.91 31.27
C GLU A 183 -1.08 56.43 31.15
N VAL A 184 -2.00 56.97 30.32
CA VAL A 184 -2.21 58.41 30.21
C VAL A 184 -2.53 59.02 31.58
N ARG A 185 -3.50 58.45 32.30
CA ARG A 185 -3.85 58.94 33.65
C ARG A 185 -2.69 58.87 34.64
N GLU A 186 -1.94 57.77 34.65
CA GLU A 186 -0.76 57.62 35.52
C GLU A 186 0.31 58.68 35.21
N LYS A 187 0.54 58.98 33.93
CA LYS A 187 1.48 60.03 33.50
C LYS A 187 0.97 61.43 33.82
N GLU A 188 -0.33 61.70 33.65
CA GLU A 188 -0.96 62.96 34.03
C GLU A 188 -0.86 63.19 35.54
N ASP A 189 -1.20 62.20 36.37
CA ASP A 189 -1.08 62.24 37.82
C ASP A 189 0.36 62.46 38.27
N PHE A 190 1.31 61.78 37.59
CA PHE A 190 2.73 61.96 37.83
C PHE A 190 3.20 63.39 37.53
N ILE A 191 2.82 63.94 36.37
CA ILE A 191 3.13 65.33 36.00
C ILE A 191 2.49 66.30 36.98
N PHE A 192 1.22 66.08 37.35
CA PHE A 192 0.51 66.92 38.32
C PHE A 192 1.21 66.93 39.68
N SER A 193 1.66 65.77 40.16
CA SER A 193 2.44 65.65 41.40
C SER A 193 3.76 66.42 41.32
N CYS A 194 4.47 66.32 40.20
CA CYS A 194 5.71 67.05 39.96
C CYS A 194 5.47 68.57 39.93
N ASN A 195 4.48 69.03 39.15
CA ASN A 195 4.11 70.44 39.06
C ASN A 195 3.72 71.01 40.42
N SER A 196 2.89 70.29 41.19
CA SER A 196 2.48 70.68 42.54
C SER A 196 3.67 70.83 43.50
N ARG A 197 4.73 70.02 43.34
CA ARG A 197 5.97 70.14 44.13
C ARG A 197 6.80 71.34 43.69
N ILE A 198 6.93 71.54 42.38
CA ILE A 198 7.65 72.67 41.79
C ILE A 198 7.01 74.00 42.23
N GLU A 199 5.67 74.11 42.17
CA GLU A 199 4.93 75.29 42.64
C GLU A 199 5.17 75.58 44.13
N LYS A 200 5.35 74.53 44.94
CA LYS A 200 5.66 74.63 46.38
C LYS A 200 7.16 74.84 46.65
N GLY A 201 8.01 74.91 45.62
CA GLY A 201 9.47 75.00 45.75
C GLY A 201 10.13 73.77 46.36
N LEU A 202 9.45 72.61 46.37
CA LEU A 202 9.98 71.36 46.91
C LEU A 202 10.77 70.60 45.84
N PRO A 203 11.86 69.89 46.22
CA PRO A 203 12.59 69.04 45.29
C PRO A 203 11.72 67.95 44.65
N LEU A 204 12.02 67.65 43.39
CA LEU A 204 11.46 66.52 42.64
C LEU A 204 11.79 65.18 43.32
N ASN A 205 11.11 64.11 42.91
CA ASN A 205 11.37 62.78 43.47
C ASN A 205 12.83 62.35 43.20
N LYS A 206 13.45 61.66 44.17
CA LYS A 206 14.83 61.14 44.07
C LYS A 206 15.00 60.17 42.91
N ASP A 207 13.93 59.49 42.50
CA ASP A 207 13.96 58.60 41.33
C ASP A 207 14.25 59.37 40.04
N ILE A 208 13.62 60.53 39.88
CA ILE A 208 13.80 61.42 38.73
C ILE A 208 15.23 61.96 38.70
N GLU A 209 15.75 62.37 39.86
CA GLU A 209 17.14 62.82 40.00
C GLU A 209 18.13 61.72 39.59
N ARG A 210 17.89 60.48 40.03
CA ARG A 210 18.73 59.33 39.64
C ARG A 210 18.67 59.04 38.14
N GLU A 211 17.50 59.16 37.52
CA GLU A 211 17.34 59.01 36.07
C GLU A 211 18.03 60.14 35.31
N TRP A 212 17.90 61.38 35.77
CA TRP A 212 18.59 62.52 35.19
C TRP A 212 20.11 62.39 35.24
N LEU A 213 20.66 61.94 36.37
CA LEU A 213 22.09 61.67 36.50
C LEU A 213 22.56 60.52 35.61
N LYS A 214 21.69 59.55 35.28
CA LYS A 214 22.02 58.53 34.27
C LYS A 214 22.12 59.17 32.89
N VAL A 215 21.13 59.99 32.50
CA VAL A 215 21.13 60.69 31.20
C VAL A 215 22.37 61.56 31.05
N LEU A 216 22.72 62.37 32.07
CA LEU A 216 23.94 63.20 32.02
C LEU A 216 25.22 62.37 31.84
N ARG A 217 25.34 61.24 32.55
CA ARG A 217 26.49 60.34 32.36
C ARG A 217 26.52 59.75 30.95
N ASP A 218 25.37 59.34 30.42
CA ASP A 218 25.28 58.77 29.08
C ASP A 218 25.61 59.82 28.01
N GLU A 219 25.19 61.08 28.19
CA GLU A 219 25.55 62.21 27.34
C GLU A 219 27.06 62.52 27.38
N GLU A 220 27.66 62.54 28.57
CA GLU A 220 29.11 62.70 28.72
C GLU A 220 29.88 61.58 28.03
N MET A 221 29.45 60.33 28.23
CA MET A 221 30.03 59.16 27.57
C MET A 221 29.90 59.24 26.05
N TYR A 222 28.75 59.70 25.55
CA TYR A 222 28.53 59.86 24.12
C TYR A 222 29.39 60.99 23.53
N ALA A 223 29.52 62.11 24.25
CA ALA A 223 30.39 63.22 23.86
C ALA A 223 31.86 62.79 23.80
N LEU A 224 32.34 62.07 24.82
CA LEU A 224 33.69 61.49 24.83
C LEU A 224 33.89 60.55 23.64
N ALA A 225 32.94 59.65 23.38
CA ALA A 225 33.01 58.74 22.23
C ALA A 225 33.06 59.48 20.89
N ILE A 226 32.33 60.59 20.72
CA ILE A 226 32.41 61.44 19.53
C ILE A 226 33.80 62.09 19.42
N THR A 227 34.34 62.64 20.51
CA THR A 227 35.65 63.29 20.50
C THR A 227 36.79 62.31 20.24
N GLU A 228 36.72 61.09 20.79
CA GLU A 228 37.68 60.02 20.53
C GLU A 228 37.63 59.65 19.04
N ARG A 229 36.43 59.46 18.49
CA ARG A 229 36.23 59.12 17.08
C ARG A 229 36.70 60.22 16.13
N SER A 230 36.51 61.50 16.48
CA SER A 230 37.01 62.61 15.66
C SER A 230 38.53 62.73 15.72
N ARG A 231 39.15 62.48 16.89
CA ARG A 231 40.60 62.38 17.04
C ARG A 231 41.18 61.24 16.22
N GLU A 232 40.56 60.06 16.26
CA GLU A 232 40.93 58.92 15.43
C GLU A 232 40.87 59.26 13.94
N PHE A 233 39.85 60.01 13.50
CA PHE A 233 39.71 60.46 12.12
C PHE A 233 40.83 61.43 11.70
N LEU A 234 41.18 62.41 12.52
CA LEU A 234 42.31 63.32 12.25
C LEU A 234 43.66 62.58 12.22
N VAL A 235 43.85 61.62 13.12
CA VAL A 235 45.05 60.77 13.13
C VAL A 235 45.09 59.86 11.90
N ALA A 236 43.95 59.35 11.44
CA ALA A 236 43.86 58.57 10.21
C ALA A 236 44.19 59.42 8.97
N ASP A 237 43.75 60.69 8.92
CA ASP A 237 44.07 61.61 7.83
C ASP A 237 45.59 61.85 7.74
N ASN A 238 46.25 62.07 8.88
CA ASN A 238 47.72 62.14 8.96
C ASN A 238 48.44 60.82 8.62
N ARG A 239 47.72 59.68 8.56
CA ARG A 239 48.25 58.37 8.16
C ARG A 239 48.04 58.07 6.68
N GLN A 240 47.51 59.02 5.91
CA GLN A 240 47.43 58.89 4.47
C GLN A 240 48.80 59.24 3.84
N LEU A 241 49.40 58.29 3.14
CA LEU A 241 50.63 58.53 2.38
C LEU A 241 50.34 59.42 1.16
N PRO A 242 51.33 60.15 0.59
CA PRO A 242 51.14 60.98 -0.61
C PRO A 242 50.54 60.24 -1.82
N ASN A 243 50.62 58.91 -1.85
CA ASN A 243 50.01 58.05 -2.87
C ASN A 243 48.54 57.68 -2.58
N GLY A 244 47.92 58.24 -1.53
CA GLY A 244 46.52 58.03 -1.16
C GLY A 244 46.23 56.77 -0.33
N VAL A 245 47.24 55.93 -0.05
CA VAL A 245 47.09 54.68 0.73
C VAL A 245 47.23 54.97 2.23
N TYR A 246 46.26 54.51 3.04
CA TYR A 246 46.31 54.60 4.50
C TYR A 246 47.23 53.52 5.09
N THR A 247 48.15 53.91 5.98
CA THR A 247 49.03 52.99 6.70
C THR A 247 48.71 52.95 8.20
N THR A 248 48.82 51.78 8.81
CA THR A 248 48.73 51.61 10.27
C THR A 248 50.08 51.76 10.96
N ALA A 249 51.18 51.86 10.19
CA ALA A 249 52.51 52.09 10.74
C ALA A 249 52.67 53.55 11.17
N GLU A 250 53.17 53.78 12.39
CA GLU A 250 53.55 55.13 12.83
C GLU A 250 54.67 55.67 11.92
N PRO A 251 54.55 56.92 11.42
CA PRO A 251 55.59 57.50 10.58
C PRO A 251 56.89 57.62 11.38
N ARG A 252 57.97 57.03 10.86
CA ARG A 252 59.29 57.18 11.47
C ARG A 252 59.79 58.60 11.20
N PRO A 253 60.20 59.37 12.22
CA PRO A 253 60.90 60.62 12.00
C PRO A 253 62.24 60.31 11.31
N ASN A 254 62.33 60.47 9.99
CA ASN A 254 63.54 60.17 9.22
C ASN A 254 64.52 61.34 9.16
N ALA A 255 64.04 62.54 9.46
CA ALA A 255 64.82 63.76 9.53
C ALA A 255 64.27 64.66 10.62
N TYR A 256 65.14 65.43 11.28
CA TYR A 256 64.67 66.56 12.07
C TYR A 256 64.77 67.82 11.22
N ILE A 257 63.87 68.75 11.52
CA ILE A 257 63.91 70.10 10.97
C ILE A 257 64.54 70.96 12.07
N PRO A 258 65.74 71.52 11.89
CA PRO A 258 66.34 72.40 12.89
C PRO A 258 65.53 73.69 13.02
N GLU A 259 65.13 74.04 14.25
CA GLU A 259 64.35 75.26 14.56
C GLU A 259 65.22 76.54 14.63
N ALA A 260 66.52 76.47 14.29
CA ALA A 260 67.42 77.62 14.36
C ALA A 260 67.24 78.56 13.15
N GLU A 261 66.86 79.82 13.41
CA GLU A 261 66.47 80.85 12.42
C GLU A 261 67.51 81.17 11.33
N ALA A 262 68.78 80.81 11.52
CA ALA A 262 69.87 81.11 10.58
C ALA A 262 70.08 80.05 9.47
N THR A 263 69.25 79.00 9.42
CA THR A 263 69.32 77.96 8.37
C THR A 263 67.95 77.61 7.81
N LEU A 264 67.83 77.51 6.47
CA LEU A 264 66.61 77.09 5.79
C LEU A 264 66.06 75.76 6.38
N PRO A 265 64.72 75.60 6.52
CA PRO A 265 64.08 74.44 7.13
C PRO A 265 64.11 73.23 6.19
N LEU A 266 65.32 72.79 5.85
CA LEU A 266 65.56 71.60 5.05
C LEU A 266 65.70 70.41 6.00
N PRO A 267 64.96 69.31 5.76
CA PRO A 267 65.04 68.12 6.59
C PRO A 267 66.46 67.57 6.59
N LYS A 268 67.10 67.53 7.77
CA LYS A 268 68.45 66.98 7.93
C LYS A 268 68.37 65.53 8.44
N PRO A 269 69.09 64.58 7.82
CA PRO A 269 69.15 63.21 8.35
C PRO A 269 69.84 63.21 9.70
N TYR A 270 69.38 62.37 10.63
CA TYR A 270 69.88 62.32 12.01
C TYR A 270 71.33 61.80 12.18
N GLY A 271 72.06 61.54 11.09
CA GLY A 271 73.45 61.10 11.12
C GLY A 271 73.67 59.79 11.90
N ALA A 272 74.88 59.59 12.44
CA ALA A 272 75.24 58.39 13.21
C ALA A 272 74.50 58.27 14.55
N LEU A 273 73.84 59.33 15.02
CA LEU A 273 73.12 59.40 16.29
C LEU A 273 71.60 59.48 16.06
N ALA A 274 71.06 58.58 15.23
CA ALA A 274 69.64 58.55 14.94
C ALA A 274 68.80 58.29 16.20
N PRO A 275 67.67 59.01 16.40
CA PRO A 275 66.78 58.78 17.52
C PRO A 275 66.21 57.37 17.41
N PHE A 276 66.60 56.53 18.35
CA PHE A 276 66.09 55.18 18.48
C PHE A 276 64.78 55.24 19.28
N LYS A 277 63.68 54.70 18.73
CA LYS A 277 62.47 54.45 19.52
C LYS A 277 62.80 53.33 20.50
N PRO A 278 62.82 53.57 21.83
CA PRO A 278 63.07 52.52 22.79
C PRO A 278 62.08 51.37 22.54
N SER A 279 62.56 50.13 22.54
CA SER A 279 61.66 48.98 22.51
C SER A 279 60.74 49.08 23.72
N GLU A 280 59.44 48.87 23.49
CA GLU A 280 58.47 48.87 24.58
C GLU A 280 58.95 47.90 25.67
N PRO A 281 58.96 48.32 26.94
CA PRO A 281 59.43 47.47 28.01
C PRO A 281 58.63 46.17 28.01
N GLY A 282 59.28 45.07 27.65
CA GLY A 282 58.65 43.77 27.61
C GLY A 282 58.10 43.40 28.99
N ALA A 283 57.05 42.57 29.04
CA ALA A 283 56.39 42.16 30.28
C ALA A 283 57.35 41.65 31.38
N ASN A 284 58.53 41.13 30.98
CA ASN A 284 59.60 40.65 31.86
C ASN A 284 60.36 41.76 32.64
N MET A 285 60.21 43.04 32.31
CA MET A 285 60.83 44.14 33.08
C MET A 285 60.23 44.33 34.47
N ARG A 286 59.08 43.71 34.78
CA ARG A 286 58.47 43.70 36.13
C ARG A 286 59.38 43.07 37.20
N HIS A 287 60.35 42.25 36.80
CA HIS A 287 61.27 41.56 37.72
C HIS A 287 62.61 42.27 37.93
N ILE A 288 62.91 43.32 37.18
CA ILE A 288 64.14 44.11 37.34
C ILE A 288 63.91 45.15 38.44
N ARG A 289 64.41 44.89 39.65
CA ARG A 289 64.36 45.85 40.77
C ARG A 289 65.51 46.83 40.64
N LYS A 290 65.22 48.13 40.67
CA LYS A 290 66.27 49.17 40.71
C LYS A 290 67.08 49.01 42.01
N PRO A 291 68.42 49.06 41.96
CA PRO A 291 69.23 48.96 43.16
C PRO A 291 68.96 50.13 44.09
N VAL A 292 68.83 49.83 45.38
CA VAL A 292 68.67 50.85 46.43
C VAL A 292 70.01 51.56 46.62
N ILE A 293 70.06 52.84 46.30
CA ILE A 293 71.24 53.69 46.49
C ILE A 293 71.38 53.90 48.01
N LYS A 294 72.45 53.37 48.61
CA LYS A 294 72.73 53.61 50.03
C LYS A 294 73.25 55.05 50.22
N PRO A 295 72.74 55.81 51.19
CA PRO A 295 73.25 57.15 51.49
C PRO A 295 74.71 57.04 51.97
N ILE A 296 75.55 57.95 51.47
CA ILE A 296 76.94 58.09 51.88
C ILE A 296 76.94 58.85 53.21
N GLU A 297 77.35 58.21 54.29
CA GLU A 297 77.61 58.89 55.56
C GLU A 297 78.92 59.69 55.41
N ILE A 298 78.86 61.01 55.63
CA ILE A 298 80.01 61.91 55.74
C ILE A 298 80.27 62.16 57.22
#